data_AF-A0A3Q2Y8Q2-F1
#
_entry.id   AF-A0A3Q2Y8Q2-F1
#
_cell.length_a   1.000
_cell.length_b   1.000
_cell.length_c   1.000
_cell.angle_alpha   90.00
_cell.angle_beta   90.00
_cell.angle_gamma   90.00
#
_symmetry.space_group_name_H-M   'P 1'
#
loop_
_entity.id
_entity.type
_entity.pdbx_description
1 polymer ?
#
loop_
_entity_poly.entity_id
_entity_poly.type
_entity_poly.pdbx_seq_one_letter_code
_entity_poly.pdbx_strand_id
1 'polypeptide(L)'
;EEIMIALKRDQKHLWHPLTQHKTASPPVGIVKAEGALFWDEEGQSYIDGIASWYTAMYGHCNPHIIDAVTAQMRELDFVMFSGFTHQPAVELSERLIELLPNKQAKIFFNDNGSTAVEAAIKMSLQYYHNKGEKRDTLIAFESGFHGDTFGAMSASGLSSYNGPFEDFLLKVERLPTPQEDTVDAVLKQLETIAQNNRCAAFVFEPLVQGAAGMKFHSAKGLNALVSKCRELDILCIADEIMTGFGKTGKNFASDHLEHKPDIMCLGKALTAGLFPLSITSCSQKVLMKKLPMLFFGGRNSHTFMHYDIDLANIFHFHFAGKKQCILFPQSETKHLYKIPHSLITREDIDFSDPDLSKWPALQHAKGYIAELEHGNVVYIPEGYWHHMKYL
;
A
#
# COMPACT_ATOMS: atom_id res chain seq x y z
N GLU A 1 42.26 8.60 -0.93
CA GLU A 1 42.37 7.68 -2.09
C GLU A 1 41.20 6.70 -2.16
N GLU A 2 40.87 5.95 -1.10
CA GLU A 2 39.72 5.02 -1.06
C GLU A 2 38.34 5.65 -1.35
N ILE A 3 38.17 6.93 -1.02
CA ILE A 3 36.91 7.67 -1.13
C ILE A 3 36.70 8.26 -2.55
N MET A 4 37.73 8.83 -3.18
CA MET A 4 37.72 9.16 -4.62
C MET A 4 37.50 7.93 -5.53
N ILE A 5 37.82 6.73 -5.02
CA ILE A 5 37.49 5.45 -5.66
C ILE A 5 35.98 5.16 -5.55
N ALA A 6 35.27 5.64 -4.51
CA ALA A 6 33.84 5.46 -4.32
C ALA A 6 33.01 6.18 -5.40
N LEU A 7 33.26 7.47 -5.69
CA LEU A 7 32.54 8.21 -6.75
C LEU A 7 32.76 7.62 -8.15
N LYS A 8 33.97 7.11 -8.43
CA LYS A 8 34.23 6.39 -9.70
C LYS A 8 33.52 5.04 -9.78
N ARG A 9 33.32 4.36 -8.64
CA ARG A 9 32.58 3.10 -8.56
C ARG A 9 31.07 3.31 -8.59
N ASP A 10 30.59 4.42 -8.04
CA ASP A 10 29.19 4.87 -8.06
C ASP A 10 28.67 4.91 -9.50
N GLN A 11 29.32 5.69 -10.38
CA GLN A 11 28.91 5.84 -11.77
C GLN A 11 28.85 4.53 -12.57
N LYS A 12 29.60 3.51 -12.15
CA LYS A 12 29.65 2.22 -12.85
C LYS A 12 28.47 1.31 -12.48
N HIS A 13 27.91 1.46 -11.29
CA HIS A 13 27.04 0.45 -10.70
C HIS A 13 25.73 0.98 -10.12
N LEU A 14 25.61 2.29 -9.87
CA LEU A 14 24.43 2.87 -9.22
C LEU A 14 23.52 3.60 -10.22
N TRP A 15 22.29 3.10 -10.31
CA TRP A 15 21.19 3.80 -10.97
C TRP A 15 20.51 4.73 -9.96
N HIS A 16 21.00 5.97 -9.90
CA HIS A 16 20.44 7.02 -9.05
C HIS A 16 18.98 7.36 -9.38
N PRO A 17 18.11 7.50 -8.36
CA PRO A 17 16.72 7.91 -8.55
C PRO A 17 16.64 9.34 -9.10
N LEU A 18 15.63 9.61 -9.92
CA LEU A 18 15.31 10.94 -10.48
C LEU A 18 16.51 11.68 -11.11
N THR A 19 17.47 10.94 -11.65
CA THR A 19 18.73 11.47 -12.20
C THR A 19 18.84 11.18 -13.69
N GLN A 20 19.15 12.20 -14.50
CA GLN A 20 19.44 12.01 -15.92
C GLN A 20 20.90 11.56 -16.10
N HIS A 21 21.13 10.25 -16.05
CA HIS A 21 22.45 9.62 -16.08
C HIS A 21 23.35 10.01 -17.25
N LYS A 22 22.79 10.47 -18.38
CA LYS A 22 23.60 10.88 -19.54
C LYS A 22 24.21 12.27 -19.40
N THR A 23 23.56 13.20 -18.69
CA THR A 23 23.92 14.63 -18.72
C THR A 23 24.01 15.27 -17.34
N ALA A 24 23.58 14.58 -16.28
CA ALA A 24 23.72 15.08 -14.92
C ALA A 24 25.20 15.21 -14.54
N SER A 25 25.50 16.19 -13.70
CA SER A 25 26.81 16.25 -13.05
C SER A 25 26.99 15.06 -12.11
N PRO A 26 28.24 14.62 -11.84
CA PRO A 26 28.49 13.62 -10.81
C PRO A 26 27.86 14.03 -9.47
N PRO A 27 27.36 13.06 -8.67
CA PRO A 27 26.84 13.36 -7.34
C PRO A 27 27.96 13.87 -6.42
N VAL A 28 27.57 14.62 -5.41
CA VAL A 28 28.48 15.05 -4.33
C VAL A 28 28.57 13.91 -3.30
N GLY A 29 29.77 13.43 -3.02
CA GLY A 29 30.00 12.41 -1.99
C GLY A 29 29.87 13.02 -0.60
N ILE A 30 28.90 12.56 0.19
CA ILE A 30 28.69 13.03 1.58
C ILE A 30 29.28 12.01 2.54
N VAL A 31 30.13 12.47 3.48
CA VAL A 31 30.85 11.60 4.43
C VAL A 31 30.47 11.82 5.88
N LYS A 32 29.86 12.97 6.21
CA LYS A 32 29.40 13.29 7.55
C LYS A 32 28.08 14.06 7.50
N ALA A 33 27.24 13.85 8.50
CA ALA A 33 26.01 14.59 8.72
C ALA A 33 25.83 14.90 10.21
N GLU A 34 25.27 16.07 10.55
CA GLU A 34 25.02 16.48 11.94
C GLU A 34 24.03 17.65 11.95
N GLY A 35 22.91 17.50 12.66
CA GLY A 35 21.89 18.55 12.73
C GLY A 35 21.34 18.86 11.34
N ALA A 36 21.42 20.12 10.90
CA ALA A 36 20.95 20.53 9.57
C ALA A 36 22.06 20.54 8.50
N LEU A 37 23.23 19.95 8.80
CA LEU A 37 24.41 20.04 7.95
C LEU A 37 24.88 18.68 7.45
N PHE A 38 25.45 18.71 6.25
CA PHE A 38 26.26 17.65 5.68
C PHE A 38 27.66 18.16 5.34
N TRP A 39 28.65 17.28 5.30
CA TRP A 39 29.99 17.58 4.81
C TRP A 39 30.37 16.61 3.70
N ASP A 40 30.97 17.16 2.65
CA ASP A 40 31.55 16.37 1.58
C ASP A 40 32.95 15.83 1.94
N GLU A 41 33.55 15.15 0.98
CA GLU A 41 34.85 14.50 1.07
C GLU A 41 36.00 15.50 1.27
N GLU A 42 35.83 16.75 0.81
CA GLU A 42 36.77 17.86 0.98
C GLU A 42 36.56 18.63 2.30
N GLY A 43 35.52 18.29 3.07
CA GLY A 43 35.17 18.93 4.32
C GLY A 43 34.36 20.22 4.14
N GLN A 44 33.86 20.51 2.95
CA GLN A 44 32.93 21.59 2.70
C GLN A 44 31.56 21.23 3.28
N SER A 45 30.98 22.16 4.06
CA SER A 45 29.68 21.97 4.66
C SER A 45 28.54 22.51 3.80
N TYR A 46 27.40 21.83 3.83
CA TYR A 46 26.16 22.17 3.15
C TYR A 46 25.01 22.21 4.14
N ILE A 47 24.10 23.17 3.99
CA ILE A 47 22.82 23.17 4.70
C ILE A 47 21.86 22.25 3.94
N ASP A 48 21.30 21.27 4.62
CA ASP A 48 20.20 20.45 4.09
C ASP A 48 18.89 21.25 4.12
N GLY A 49 18.74 22.16 3.16
CA GLY A 49 17.61 23.08 3.08
C GLY A 49 16.26 22.41 2.81
N ILE A 50 16.24 21.11 2.51
CA ILE A 50 15.03 20.33 2.23
C ILE A 50 14.86 19.14 3.19
N ALA A 51 15.69 19.04 4.22
CA ALA A 51 15.72 17.92 5.16
C ALA A 51 15.70 16.55 4.46
N SER A 52 16.51 16.39 3.39
CA SER A 52 16.62 15.16 2.62
C SER A 52 15.27 14.66 2.12
N TRP A 53 14.57 15.51 1.37
CA TRP A 53 13.18 15.33 0.95
C TRP A 53 12.19 15.16 2.12
N TYR A 54 12.29 16.07 3.09
CA TYR A 54 11.36 16.22 4.22
C TYR A 54 11.38 15.03 5.20
N THR A 55 12.47 14.26 5.23
CA THR A 55 12.65 13.08 6.07
C THR A 55 13.41 13.41 7.36
N ALA A 56 14.53 14.11 7.27
CA ALA A 56 15.48 14.38 8.35
C ALA A 56 15.06 15.55 9.26
N MET A 57 13.78 15.57 9.65
CA MET A 57 13.16 16.70 10.37
C MET A 57 13.69 16.91 11.79
N TYR A 58 14.33 15.90 12.38
CA TYR A 58 14.90 15.96 13.73
C TYR A 58 16.42 16.14 13.73
N GLY A 59 16.98 16.51 12.57
CA GLY A 59 18.40 16.64 12.34
C GLY A 59 19.09 15.31 12.07
N HIS A 60 20.14 15.38 11.27
CA HIS A 60 21.00 14.27 10.94
C HIS A 60 21.79 13.77 12.15
N CYS A 61 21.97 12.45 12.22
CA CYS A 61 22.73 11.77 13.27
C CYS A 61 22.29 12.17 14.69
N ASN A 62 20.99 12.35 14.91
CA ASN A 62 20.43 12.69 16.22
C ASN A 62 20.76 11.60 17.26
N PRO A 63 21.52 11.90 18.33
CA PRO A 63 22.00 10.89 19.28
C PRO A 63 20.86 10.07 19.91
N HIS A 64 19.75 10.73 20.26
CA HIS A 64 18.61 10.04 20.86
C HIS A 64 18.02 8.96 19.93
N ILE A 65 17.93 9.24 18.63
CA ILE A 65 17.37 8.32 17.65
C ILE A 65 18.38 7.20 17.32
N ILE A 66 19.66 7.56 17.14
CA ILE A 66 20.73 6.60 16.84
C ILE A 66 20.91 5.59 17.98
N ASP A 67 20.89 6.07 19.22
CA ASP A 67 21.03 5.20 20.40
C ASP A 67 19.85 4.23 20.51
N ALA A 68 18.61 4.70 20.27
CA ALA A 68 17.41 3.86 20.31
C ALA A 68 17.42 2.77 19.23
N VAL A 69 17.77 3.11 17.99
CA VAL A 69 17.85 2.13 16.90
C VAL A 69 18.99 1.14 17.12
N THR A 70 20.15 1.61 17.59
CA THR A 70 21.31 0.74 17.87
C THR A 70 20.99 -0.25 18.99
N ALA A 71 20.30 0.19 20.05
CA ALA A 71 19.87 -0.69 21.12
C ALA A 71 18.89 -1.76 20.60
N GLN A 72 17.90 -1.35 19.80
CA GLN A 72 16.92 -2.27 19.24
C GLN A 72 17.57 -3.31 18.32
N MET A 73 18.48 -2.91 17.43
CA MET A 73 19.16 -3.84 16.52
C MET A 73 20.04 -4.88 17.22
N ARG A 74 20.54 -4.58 18.43
CA ARG A 74 21.30 -5.54 19.24
C ARG A 74 20.42 -6.52 19.99
N GLU A 75 19.19 -6.13 20.31
CA GLU A 75 18.22 -6.96 21.03
C GLU A 75 17.43 -7.84 20.05
N LEU A 76 16.83 -7.23 19.02
CA LEU A 76 16.02 -7.89 18.01
C LEU A 76 16.06 -7.07 16.71
N ASP A 77 16.70 -7.64 15.69
CA ASP A 77 16.87 -7.05 14.36
C ASP A 77 15.60 -7.20 13.50
N PHE A 78 15.13 -8.42 13.28
CA PHE A 78 13.97 -8.72 12.44
C PHE A 78 13.24 -9.98 12.86
N VAL A 79 11.90 -9.89 12.90
CA VAL A 79 11.00 -11.04 12.96
C VAL A 79 9.85 -10.81 11.99
N MET A 80 9.41 -11.88 11.32
CA MET A 80 8.24 -11.82 10.45
C MET A 80 7.00 -11.44 11.25
N PHE A 81 6.26 -10.42 10.84
CA PHE A 81 5.06 -9.96 11.55
C PHE A 81 3.84 -10.90 11.40
N SER A 82 3.93 -11.90 10.51
CA SER A 82 2.90 -12.93 10.34
C SER A 82 3.01 -13.96 11.46
N GLY A 83 2.11 -13.88 12.44
CA GLY A 83 2.06 -14.78 13.59
C GLY A 83 3.00 -14.40 14.74
N PHE A 84 3.81 -13.35 14.58
CA PHE A 84 4.65 -12.79 15.63
C PHE A 84 4.42 -11.30 15.80
N THR A 85 4.80 -10.78 16.96
CA THR A 85 4.75 -9.34 17.26
C THR A 85 5.97 -8.98 18.10
N HIS A 86 6.18 -7.68 18.30
CA HIS A 86 7.26 -7.16 19.12
C HIS A 86 6.85 -5.82 19.73
N GLN A 87 7.42 -5.52 20.89
CA GLN A 87 7.07 -4.37 21.70
C GLN A 87 7.15 -3.02 20.95
N PRO A 88 8.19 -2.72 20.14
CA PRO A 88 8.25 -1.45 19.42
C PRO A 88 7.07 -1.17 18.48
N ALA A 89 6.55 -2.20 17.78
CA ALA A 89 5.40 -2.03 16.91
C ALA A 89 4.12 -1.75 17.70
N VAL A 90 3.95 -2.39 18.86
CA VAL A 90 2.81 -2.15 19.76
C VAL A 90 2.86 -0.73 20.30
N GLU A 91 3.98 -0.31 20.88
CA GLU A 91 4.14 1.02 21.47
C GLU A 91 3.98 2.15 20.44
N LEU A 92 4.57 1.98 19.25
CA LEU A 92 4.40 2.92 18.15
C LEU A 92 2.92 3.01 17.75
N SER A 93 2.24 1.87 17.66
CA SER A 93 0.83 1.85 17.28
C SER A 93 -0.06 2.56 18.31
N GLU A 94 0.14 2.29 19.60
CA GLU A 94 -0.61 2.91 20.69
C GLU A 94 -0.39 4.43 20.72
N ARG A 95 0.86 4.88 20.65
CA ARG A 95 1.18 6.31 20.65
C ARG A 95 0.65 7.02 19.41
N LEU A 96 0.74 6.38 18.25
CA LEU A 96 0.30 7.00 17.00
C LEU A 96 -1.23 7.08 16.91
N ILE A 97 -1.96 6.04 17.31
CA ILE A 97 -3.43 6.04 17.31
C ILE A 97 -3.99 7.19 18.16
N GLU A 98 -3.36 7.51 19.29
CA GLU A 98 -3.77 8.64 20.13
C GLU A 98 -3.59 10.01 19.46
N LEU A 99 -2.65 10.12 18.51
CA LEU A 99 -2.44 11.35 17.73
C LEU A 99 -3.35 11.41 16.50
N LEU A 100 -3.77 10.27 15.96
CA LEU A 100 -4.56 10.21 14.74
C LEU A 100 -5.99 10.74 14.94
N PRO A 101 -6.55 11.45 13.95
CA PRO A 101 -7.89 12.00 14.04
C PRO A 101 -8.94 10.93 14.30
N ASN A 102 -9.85 11.22 15.23
CA ASN A 102 -10.92 10.31 15.68
C ASN A 102 -10.44 8.93 16.19
N LYS A 103 -9.17 8.80 16.59
CA LYS A 103 -8.57 7.53 17.05
C LYS A 103 -8.82 6.41 16.05
N GLN A 104 -8.17 6.52 14.89
CA GLN A 104 -8.25 5.48 13.85
C GLN A 104 -8.01 4.08 14.44
N ALA A 105 -8.67 3.07 13.87
CA ALA A 105 -8.85 1.79 14.54
C ALA A 105 -7.62 0.88 14.45
N LYS A 106 -6.89 0.92 13.33
CA LYS A 106 -5.75 0.04 13.05
C LYS A 106 -4.69 0.72 12.22
N ILE A 107 -3.47 0.21 12.39
CA ILE A 107 -2.25 0.55 11.65
C ILE A 107 -1.79 -0.68 10.87
N PHE A 108 -1.42 -0.45 9.62
CA PHE A 108 -0.74 -1.39 8.74
C PHE A 108 0.65 -0.81 8.46
N PHE A 109 1.69 -1.60 8.73
CA PHE A 109 3.08 -1.18 8.53
C PHE A 109 3.51 -1.45 7.08
N ASN A 110 4.24 -0.49 6.53
CA ASN A 110 4.75 -0.46 5.16
C ASN A 110 6.22 -0.02 5.17
N ASP A 111 6.92 -0.17 4.06
CA ASP A 111 8.35 0.18 3.93
C ASP A 111 8.57 1.59 3.37
N ASN A 112 7.67 2.11 2.52
CA ASN A 112 7.81 3.45 1.93
C ASN A 112 6.47 4.11 1.60
N GLY A 113 6.50 5.39 1.23
CA GLY A 113 5.29 6.17 0.97
C GLY A 113 4.38 5.55 -0.10
N SER A 114 4.96 5.12 -1.23
CA SER A 114 4.20 4.51 -2.33
C SER A 114 3.44 3.27 -1.86
N THR A 115 4.07 2.39 -1.07
CA THR A 115 3.43 1.16 -0.58
C THR A 115 2.35 1.41 0.48
N ALA A 116 2.44 2.51 1.24
CA ALA A 116 1.35 2.96 2.10
C ALA A 116 0.12 3.40 1.28
N VAL A 117 0.34 4.14 0.18
CA VAL A 117 -0.74 4.52 -0.74
C VAL A 117 -1.33 3.31 -1.45
N GLU A 118 -0.51 2.35 -1.90
CA GLU A 118 -0.99 1.07 -2.46
C GLU A 118 -1.92 0.34 -1.48
N ALA A 119 -1.51 0.24 -0.20
CA ALA A 119 -2.32 -0.38 0.83
C ALA A 119 -3.64 0.38 1.02
N ALA A 120 -3.63 1.71 1.04
CA ALA A 120 -4.83 2.54 1.17
C ALA A 120 -5.80 2.37 -0.01
N ILE A 121 -5.29 2.34 -1.24
CA ILE A 121 -6.06 2.09 -2.46
C ILE A 121 -6.71 0.70 -2.37
N LYS A 122 -5.93 -0.34 -2.05
CA LYS A 122 -6.43 -1.71 -1.91
C LYS A 122 -7.49 -1.83 -0.82
N MET A 123 -7.27 -1.23 0.35
CA MET A 123 -8.27 -1.17 1.43
C MET A 123 -9.58 -0.54 0.94
N SER A 124 -9.50 0.51 0.13
CA SER A 124 -10.69 1.22 -0.37
C SER A 124 -11.46 0.40 -1.40
N LEU A 125 -10.78 -0.17 -2.39
CA LEU A 125 -11.41 -1.04 -3.38
C LEU A 125 -12.04 -2.28 -2.71
N GLN A 126 -11.29 -2.88 -1.77
CA GLN A 126 -11.74 -4.07 -1.04
C GLN A 126 -12.92 -3.79 -0.11
N TYR A 127 -12.98 -2.60 0.50
CA TYR A 127 -14.12 -2.18 1.32
C TYR A 127 -15.43 -2.25 0.53
N TYR A 128 -15.45 -1.72 -0.71
CA TYR A 128 -16.65 -1.81 -1.56
C TYR A 128 -16.87 -3.22 -2.11
N HIS A 129 -15.81 -3.93 -2.47
CA HIS A 129 -15.92 -5.33 -2.87
C HIS A 129 -16.63 -6.18 -1.79
N ASN A 130 -16.27 -5.99 -0.51
CA ASN A 130 -16.89 -6.69 0.62
C ASN A 130 -18.37 -6.28 0.85
N LYS A 131 -18.81 -5.13 0.30
CA LYS A 131 -20.21 -4.72 0.24
C LYS A 131 -20.96 -5.26 -1.00
N GLY A 132 -20.30 -6.03 -1.86
CA GLY A 132 -20.85 -6.47 -3.14
C GLY A 132 -20.86 -5.38 -4.22
N GLU A 133 -20.09 -4.30 -4.03
CA GLU A 133 -20.01 -3.18 -4.95
C GLU A 133 -18.68 -3.18 -5.72
N LYS A 134 -18.73 -3.21 -7.05
CA LYS A 134 -17.56 -2.91 -7.88
C LYS A 134 -17.44 -1.40 -8.02
N ARG A 135 -16.45 -0.82 -7.32
CA ARG A 135 -16.03 0.58 -7.45
C ARG A 135 -14.57 0.59 -7.85
N ASP A 136 -14.28 1.09 -9.04
CA ASP A 136 -12.99 0.95 -9.73
C ASP A 136 -12.36 2.30 -10.10
N THR A 137 -13.04 3.41 -9.85
CA THR A 137 -12.50 4.75 -10.10
C THR A 137 -11.92 5.36 -8.82
N LEU A 138 -10.69 5.87 -8.90
CA LEU A 138 -10.14 6.78 -7.90
C LEU A 138 -10.35 8.23 -8.31
N ILE A 139 -10.33 9.14 -7.35
CA ILE A 139 -10.28 10.58 -7.57
C ILE A 139 -8.97 11.08 -6.98
N ALA A 140 -8.26 11.96 -7.68
CA ALA A 140 -7.05 12.60 -7.16
C ALA A 140 -6.88 14.01 -7.72
N PHE A 141 -6.00 14.81 -7.12
CA PHE A 141 -5.68 16.12 -7.68
C PHE A 141 -4.82 16.02 -8.96
N GLU A 142 -4.97 16.97 -9.87
CA GLU A 142 -4.24 17.02 -11.16
C GLU A 142 -2.71 17.01 -11.00
N SER A 143 -2.19 17.74 -10.00
CA SER A 143 -0.74 17.87 -9.75
C SER A 143 -0.27 17.08 -8.53
N GLY A 144 -1.03 16.06 -8.08
CA GLY A 144 -0.69 15.29 -6.88
C GLY A 144 0.54 14.41 -7.06
N PHE A 145 1.22 14.08 -5.98
CA PHE A 145 2.28 13.08 -5.98
C PHE A 145 2.14 12.13 -4.79
N HIS A 146 1.95 10.86 -5.10
CA HIS A 146 1.68 9.80 -4.12
C HIS A 146 2.69 8.64 -4.18
N GLY A 147 3.68 8.72 -5.08
CA GLY A 147 4.76 7.75 -5.22
C GLY A 147 4.83 7.10 -6.60
N ASP A 148 5.79 6.17 -6.74
CA ASP A 148 6.24 5.65 -8.05
C ASP A 148 5.88 4.17 -8.29
N THR A 149 5.15 3.51 -7.38
CA THR A 149 4.54 2.19 -7.66
C THR A 149 3.26 2.36 -8.48
N PHE A 150 2.83 1.36 -9.24
CA PHE A 150 1.75 1.55 -10.23
C PHE A 150 0.46 2.16 -9.66
N GLY A 151 -0.05 1.73 -8.51
CA GLY A 151 -1.26 2.32 -7.90
C GLY A 151 -1.03 3.74 -7.38
N ALA A 152 0.10 3.98 -6.71
CA ALA A 152 0.49 5.31 -6.24
C ALA A 152 0.72 6.30 -7.41
N MET A 153 1.40 5.84 -8.45
CA MET A 153 1.64 6.55 -9.69
C MET A 153 0.34 6.85 -10.42
N SER A 154 -0.60 5.91 -10.43
CA SER A 154 -1.94 6.11 -11.00
C SER A 154 -2.69 7.24 -10.33
N ALA A 155 -2.51 7.44 -9.02
CA ALA A 155 -3.08 8.55 -8.27
C ALA A 155 -2.26 9.85 -8.40
N SER A 156 -1.05 9.82 -8.95
CA SER A 156 -0.17 10.99 -9.12
C SER A 156 -0.41 11.69 -10.46
N GLY A 157 -0.17 12.99 -10.55
CA GLY A 157 -0.32 13.76 -11.79
C GLY A 157 0.56 13.24 -12.92
N LEU A 158 0.09 13.38 -14.16
CA LEU A 158 0.89 13.04 -15.34
C LEU A 158 2.09 13.99 -15.45
N SER A 159 3.25 13.40 -15.68
CA SER A 159 4.54 14.08 -15.73
C SER A 159 5.47 13.34 -16.70
N SER A 160 6.65 13.92 -16.95
CA SER A 160 7.72 13.24 -17.70
C SER A 160 8.16 11.91 -17.09
N TYR A 161 7.85 11.65 -15.82
CA TYR A 161 8.29 10.46 -15.08
C TYR A 161 7.38 9.25 -15.28
N ASN A 162 6.09 9.46 -15.54
CA ASN A 162 5.09 8.38 -15.60
C ASN A 162 4.36 8.22 -16.94
N GLY A 163 4.57 9.14 -17.90
CA GLY A 163 3.98 9.04 -19.24
C GLY A 163 4.17 7.69 -19.95
N PRO A 164 5.37 7.07 -19.94
CA PRO A 164 5.57 5.75 -20.55
C PRO A 164 4.76 4.60 -19.93
N PHE A 165 4.14 4.81 -18.76
CA PHE A 165 3.41 3.80 -18.01
C PHE A 165 1.88 4.00 -18.04
N GLU A 166 1.39 5.02 -18.75
CA GLU A 166 -0.03 5.44 -18.74
C GLU A 166 -1.00 4.28 -19.00
N ASP A 167 -0.69 3.41 -19.96
CA ASP A 167 -1.52 2.26 -20.34
C ASP A 167 -1.64 1.17 -19.25
N PHE A 168 -0.83 1.24 -18.19
CA PHE A 168 -0.81 0.30 -17.07
C PHE A 168 -1.42 0.85 -15.78
N LEU A 169 -1.89 2.11 -15.81
CA LEU A 169 -2.38 2.80 -14.63
C LEU A 169 -3.85 2.44 -14.34
N LEU A 170 -4.20 2.51 -13.05
CA LEU A 170 -5.57 2.43 -12.57
C LEU A 170 -6.39 3.61 -13.10
N LYS A 171 -7.71 3.42 -13.18
CA LYS A 171 -8.63 4.47 -13.59
C LYS A 171 -8.72 5.56 -12.52
N VAL A 172 -8.31 6.78 -12.87
CA VAL A 172 -8.33 7.94 -11.97
C VAL A 172 -8.94 9.15 -12.65
N GLU A 173 -9.92 9.76 -11.98
CA GLU A 173 -10.52 11.04 -12.35
C GLU A 173 -9.82 12.17 -11.60
N ARG A 174 -9.65 13.32 -12.24
CA ARG A 174 -8.82 14.41 -11.72
C ARG A 174 -9.62 15.64 -11.35
N LEU A 175 -9.24 16.25 -10.23
CA LEU A 175 -9.76 17.53 -9.77
C LEU A 175 -8.64 18.57 -9.69
N PRO A 176 -8.92 19.84 -9.99
CA PRO A 176 -8.05 20.92 -9.57
C PRO A 176 -8.08 21.03 -8.04
N THR A 177 -6.99 21.52 -7.45
CA THR A 177 -6.97 21.86 -6.03
C THR A 177 -7.91 23.04 -5.73
N PRO A 178 -8.74 23.00 -4.66
CA PRO A 178 -9.67 24.07 -4.37
C PRO A 178 -8.96 25.30 -3.81
N GLN A 179 -9.27 26.46 -4.37
CA GLN A 179 -8.91 27.78 -3.81
C GLN A 179 -10.17 28.42 -3.22
N GLU A 180 -10.03 29.48 -2.41
CA GLU A 180 -11.17 30.09 -1.72
C GLU A 180 -12.30 30.54 -2.65
N ASP A 181 -11.94 31.02 -3.84
CA ASP A 181 -12.83 31.52 -4.89
C ASP A 181 -13.29 30.43 -5.88
N THR A 182 -12.69 29.23 -5.86
CA THR A 182 -13.01 28.15 -6.81
C THR A 182 -13.74 26.96 -6.20
N VAL A 183 -13.97 26.95 -4.88
CA VAL A 183 -14.56 25.80 -4.14
C VAL A 183 -15.82 25.26 -4.80
N ASP A 184 -16.78 26.12 -5.15
CA ASP A 184 -18.06 25.71 -5.74
C ASP A 184 -17.89 25.04 -7.11
N ALA A 185 -16.95 25.54 -7.92
CA ALA A 185 -16.65 24.96 -9.21
C ALA A 185 -16.01 23.57 -9.07
N VAL A 186 -15.07 23.40 -8.14
CA VAL A 186 -14.43 22.10 -7.88
C VAL A 186 -15.42 21.10 -7.29
N LEU A 187 -16.32 21.53 -6.39
CA LEU A 187 -17.41 20.69 -5.87
C LEU A 187 -18.32 20.19 -6.98
N LYS A 188 -18.71 21.06 -7.92
CA LYS A 188 -19.54 20.66 -9.06
C LYS A 188 -18.84 19.64 -9.96
N GLN A 189 -17.53 19.77 -10.14
CA GLN A 189 -16.73 18.77 -10.87
C GLN A 189 -16.69 17.43 -10.12
N LEU A 190 -16.47 17.45 -8.80
CA LEU A 190 -16.50 16.25 -7.96
C LEU A 190 -17.85 15.52 -8.07
N GLU A 191 -18.96 16.26 -8.00
CA GLU A 191 -20.31 15.70 -8.17
C GLU A 191 -20.50 15.07 -9.55
N THR A 192 -20.03 15.75 -10.59
CA THR A 192 -20.09 15.25 -11.98
C THR A 192 -19.28 13.96 -12.14
N ILE A 193 -18.07 13.92 -11.58
CA ILE A 193 -17.22 12.72 -11.56
C ILE A 193 -17.95 11.58 -10.85
N ALA A 194 -18.49 11.83 -9.67
CA ALA A 194 -19.19 10.81 -8.88
C ALA A 194 -20.47 10.29 -9.54
N GLN A 195 -21.17 11.12 -10.32
CA GLN A 195 -22.34 10.70 -11.11
C GLN A 195 -21.96 9.78 -12.27
N ASN A 196 -20.82 10.04 -12.91
CA ASN A 196 -20.37 9.30 -14.09
C ASN A 196 -19.52 8.06 -13.77
N ASN A 197 -19.06 7.92 -12.52
CA ASN A 197 -18.10 6.91 -12.13
C ASN A 197 -18.45 6.21 -10.81
N ARG A 198 -18.10 4.93 -10.72
CA ARG A 198 -18.18 4.16 -9.48
C ARG A 198 -16.95 4.42 -8.62
N CYS A 199 -16.96 5.56 -7.93
CA CYS A 199 -15.80 6.07 -7.20
C CYS A 199 -15.57 5.31 -5.87
N ALA A 200 -14.37 4.76 -5.70
CA ALA A 200 -13.97 4.10 -4.47
C ALA A 200 -13.38 5.08 -3.46
N ALA A 201 -12.38 5.86 -3.86
CA ALA A 201 -11.70 6.78 -2.96
C ALA A 201 -11.24 8.06 -3.63
N PHE A 202 -11.17 9.12 -2.82
CA PHE A 202 -10.49 10.36 -3.12
C PHE A 202 -9.13 10.39 -2.38
N VAL A 203 -8.04 10.39 -3.13
CA VAL A 203 -6.65 10.45 -2.63
C VAL A 203 -6.14 11.87 -2.75
N PHE A 204 -5.62 12.43 -1.66
CA PHE A 204 -5.13 13.81 -1.66
C PHE A 204 -3.98 14.03 -0.67
N GLU A 205 -3.05 14.91 -1.04
CA GLU A 205 -2.12 15.56 -0.09
C GLU A 205 -2.89 16.70 0.61
N PRO A 206 -3.01 16.74 1.95
CA PRO A 206 -3.73 17.79 2.64
C PRO A 206 -2.97 19.11 2.66
N LEU A 207 -3.63 20.19 2.26
CA LEU A 207 -3.20 21.61 2.27
C LEU A 207 -2.07 21.98 1.31
N VAL A 208 -1.12 21.09 1.02
CA VAL A 208 0.03 21.40 0.17
C VAL A 208 0.46 20.20 -0.65
N GLN A 209 0.64 20.42 -1.96
CA GLN A 209 1.21 19.43 -2.88
C GLN A 209 2.72 19.66 -2.99
N GLY A 210 3.52 18.75 -2.43
CA GLY A 210 4.96 18.97 -2.27
C GLY A 210 5.71 18.96 -3.59
N ALA A 211 5.55 17.89 -4.36
CA ALA A 211 6.22 17.71 -5.64
C ALA A 211 5.76 18.71 -6.71
N ALA A 212 4.57 19.29 -6.54
CA ALA A 212 4.07 20.39 -7.38
C ALA A 212 4.67 21.76 -7.02
N GLY A 213 5.83 21.79 -6.35
CA GLY A 213 6.51 23.01 -5.94
C GLY A 213 5.85 23.69 -4.73
N MET A 214 5.47 22.92 -3.71
CA MET A 214 4.78 23.41 -2.51
C MET A 214 3.49 24.18 -2.84
N LYS A 215 2.67 23.62 -3.74
CA LYS A 215 1.41 24.25 -4.15
C LYS A 215 0.35 24.14 -3.06
N PHE A 216 0.07 25.25 -2.38
CA PHE A 216 -0.94 25.34 -1.34
C PHE A 216 -2.36 25.39 -1.90
N HIS A 217 -3.31 24.90 -1.11
CA HIS A 217 -4.74 24.98 -1.40
C HIS A 217 -5.58 25.18 -0.14
N SER A 218 -6.83 25.61 -0.33
CA SER A 218 -7.69 26.08 0.75
C SER A 218 -8.09 24.94 1.70
N ALA A 219 -7.84 25.11 3.00
CA ALA A 219 -8.34 24.19 4.03
C ALA A 219 -9.88 24.11 4.03
N LYS A 220 -10.55 25.26 3.86
CA LYS A 220 -12.02 25.34 3.74
C LYS A 220 -12.50 24.58 2.51
N GLY A 221 -11.84 24.78 1.37
CA GLY A 221 -12.15 24.09 0.13
C GLY A 221 -11.97 22.57 0.25
N LEU A 222 -10.84 22.12 0.79
CA LEU A 222 -10.58 20.70 1.01
C LEU A 222 -11.58 20.08 1.99
N ASN A 223 -11.94 20.78 3.07
CA ASN A 223 -12.96 20.34 4.01
C ASN A 223 -14.32 20.13 3.33
N ALA A 224 -14.71 21.04 2.42
CA ALA A 224 -15.92 20.92 1.63
C ALA A 224 -15.89 19.68 0.71
N LEU A 225 -14.77 19.43 0.04
CA LEU A 225 -14.59 18.23 -0.80
C LEU A 225 -14.68 16.94 0.04
N VAL A 226 -14.01 16.89 1.19
CA VAL A 226 -14.06 15.73 2.09
C VAL A 226 -15.49 15.51 2.63
N SER A 227 -16.21 16.58 2.98
CA SER A 227 -17.64 16.49 3.35
C SER A 227 -18.47 15.89 2.21
N LYS A 228 -18.31 16.42 1.00
CA LYS A 228 -19.06 15.97 -0.18
C LYS A 228 -18.76 14.52 -0.53
N CYS A 229 -17.49 14.09 -0.47
CA CYS A 229 -17.12 12.68 -0.64
C CYS A 229 -17.85 11.78 0.37
N ARG A 230 -17.96 12.20 1.64
CA ARG A 230 -18.68 11.43 2.67
C ARG A 230 -20.18 11.33 2.36
N GLU A 231 -20.81 12.41 1.90
CA GLU A 231 -22.23 12.40 1.46
C GLU A 231 -22.45 11.41 0.30
N LEU A 232 -21.49 11.32 -0.61
CA LEU A 232 -21.52 10.44 -1.78
C LEU A 232 -21.03 9.01 -1.48
N ASP A 233 -20.77 8.68 -0.21
CA ASP A 233 -20.10 7.44 0.24
C ASP A 233 -18.85 7.13 -0.58
N ILE A 234 -17.94 8.07 -0.75
CA ILE A 234 -16.59 7.90 -1.32
C ILE A 234 -15.60 7.97 -0.15
N LEU A 235 -14.65 7.04 -0.06
CA LEU A 235 -13.66 7.04 1.02
C LEU A 235 -12.63 8.14 0.79
N CYS A 236 -12.16 8.76 1.87
CA CYS A 236 -11.11 9.77 1.79
C CYS A 236 -9.77 9.22 2.30
N ILE A 237 -8.74 9.27 1.45
CA ILE A 237 -7.35 8.89 1.77
C ILE A 237 -6.53 10.18 1.85
N ALA A 238 -6.06 10.53 3.05
CA ALA A 238 -5.10 11.62 3.21
C ALA A 238 -3.66 11.08 3.13
N ASP A 239 -2.94 11.51 2.11
CA ASP A 239 -1.49 11.31 2.00
C ASP A 239 -0.75 12.35 2.83
N GLU A 240 -0.38 11.95 4.04
CA GLU A 240 0.36 12.77 5.00
C GLU A 240 1.83 12.34 5.08
N ILE A 241 2.34 11.67 4.03
CA ILE A 241 3.73 11.22 3.99
C ILE A 241 4.68 12.42 4.08
N MET A 242 4.35 13.55 3.44
CA MET A 242 5.12 14.79 3.53
C MET A 242 4.65 15.71 4.66
N THR A 243 3.33 15.87 4.82
CA THR A 243 2.74 16.90 5.69
C THR A 243 2.64 16.48 7.16
N GLY A 244 2.60 15.17 7.45
CA GLY A 244 2.44 14.64 8.80
C GLY A 244 3.68 14.85 9.66
N PHE A 245 3.52 14.88 10.99
CA PHE A 245 4.53 15.21 12.00
C PHE A 245 5.03 16.66 11.95
N GLY A 246 4.12 17.64 11.98
CA GLY A 246 4.48 19.03 12.32
C GLY A 246 4.72 19.99 11.14
N LYS A 247 4.79 19.51 9.89
CA LYS A 247 5.22 20.35 8.74
C LYS A 247 4.28 21.53 8.45
N THR A 248 3.02 21.41 8.83
CA THR A 248 1.99 22.43 8.61
C THR A 248 1.54 23.12 9.91
N GLY A 249 2.37 23.05 10.97
CA GLY A 249 2.11 23.68 12.27
C GLY A 249 1.20 22.88 13.22
N LYS A 250 0.64 21.76 12.77
CA LYS A 250 -0.05 20.75 13.60
C LYS A 250 0.61 19.38 13.41
N ASN A 251 0.24 18.40 14.23
CA ASN A 251 0.72 17.03 14.05
C ASN A 251 0.43 16.53 12.65
N PHE A 252 -0.80 16.70 12.15
CA PHE A 252 -1.18 16.35 10.79
C PHE A 252 -1.86 17.54 10.11
N ALA A 253 -1.68 17.71 8.80
CA ALA A 253 -2.39 18.76 8.06
C ALA A 253 -3.91 18.54 8.06
N SER A 254 -4.36 17.30 8.15
CA SER A 254 -5.76 16.89 8.36
C SER A 254 -6.34 17.40 9.69
N ASP A 255 -5.51 17.84 10.64
CA ASP A 255 -5.99 18.47 11.88
C ASP A 255 -6.54 19.89 11.64
N HIS A 256 -6.30 20.48 10.47
CA HIS A 256 -6.92 21.74 10.06
C HIS A 256 -8.30 21.55 9.42
N LEU A 257 -8.68 20.32 9.09
CA LEU A 257 -10.00 20.00 8.52
C LEU A 257 -11.00 19.69 9.65
N GLU A 258 -12.29 19.96 9.41
CA GLU A 258 -13.36 19.52 10.30
C GLU A 258 -13.69 18.05 10.03
N HIS A 259 -13.90 17.70 8.76
CA HIS A 259 -14.13 16.33 8.34
C HIS A 259 -12.81 15.58 8.17
N LYS A 260 -12.69 14.46 8.88
CA LYS A 260 -11.47 13.66 8.92
C LYS A 260 -11.47 12.57 7.83
N PRO A 261 -10.29 12.22 7.29
CA PRO A 261 -10.15 11.16 6.31
C PRO A 261 -10.47 9.78 6.91
N ASP A 262 -10.87 8.84 6.05
CA ASP A 262 -11.13 7.46 6.43
C ASP A 262 -9.84 6.66 6.58
N ILE A 263 -8.81 7.01 5.79
CA ILE A 263 -7.50 6.36 5.74
C ILE A 263 -6.42 7.46 5.72
N MET A 264 -5.30 7.23 6.40
CA MET A 264 -4.13 8.11 6.36
C MET A 264 -2.88 7.33 5.98
N CYS A 265 -2.02 7.91 5.16
CA CYS A 265 -0.70 7.40 4.81
C CYS A 265 0.37 8.28 5.45
N LEU A 266 1.33 7.69 6.16
CA LEU A 266 2.39 8.38 6.88
C LEU A 266 3.75 7.80 6.51
N GLY A 267 4.81 8.60 6.57
CA GLY A 267 6.18 8.15 6.32
C GLY A 267 7.18 9.26 6.60
N LYS A 268 8.28 9.29 5.85
CA LYS A 268 9.35 10.30 5.91
C LYS A 268 9.79 10.63 7.33
N ALA A 269 9.27 11.73 7.89
CA ALA A 269 9.59 12.18 9.25
C ALA A 269 9.21 11.18 10.34
N LEU A 270 8.33 10.20 10.05
CA LEU A 270 8.01 9.08 10.94
C LEU A 270 9.26 8.44 11.57
N THR A 271 10.34 8.32 10.80
CA THR A 271 11.59 7.68 11.23
C THR A 271 12.80 8.61 11.17
N ALA A 272 12.58 9.92 11.01
CA ALA A 272 13.66 10.88 10.78
C ALA A 272 14.51 10.59 9.52
N GLY A 273 14.01 9.80 8.56
CA GLY A 273 14.80 9.33 7.42
C GLY A 273 15.84 8.26 7.77
N LEU A 274 15.84 7.72 8.99
CA LEU A 274 16.87 6.76 9.44
C LEU A 274 16.64 5.35 8.89
N PHE A 275 15.39 4.92 8.75
CA PHE A 275 15.06 3.64 8.14
C PHE A 275 13.75 3.71 7.33
N PRO A 276 13.62 2.89 6.26
CA PRO A 276 12.39 2.84 5.47
C PRO A 276 11.23 2.31 6.31
N LEU A 277 10.29 3.20 6.62
CA LEU A 277 9.02 2.86 7.25
C LEU A 277 7.96 3.85 6.81
N SER A 278 6.78 3.32 6.55
CA SER A 278 5.56 4.07 6.38
C SER A 278 4.43 3.31 7.05
N ILE A 279 3.30 3.99 7.22
CA ILE A 279 2.12 3.45 7.89
C ILE A 279 0.89 3.83 7.09
N THR A 280 0.02 2.86 6.85
CA THR A 280 -1.37 3.11 6.47
C THR A 280 -2.26 2.86 7.67
N SER A 281 -2.98 3.87 8.11
CA SER A 281 -3.96 3.74 9.19
C SER A 281 -5.38 3.92 8.66
N CYS A 282 -6.36 3.26 9.28
CA CYS A 282 -7.74 3.29 8.80
C CYS A 282 -8.77 3.42 9.94
N SER A 283 -9.89 4.05 9.62
CA SER A 283 -11.02 4.22 10.54
C SER A 283 -11.76 2.90 10.77
N GLN A 284 -12.55 2.86 11.85
CA GLN A 284 -13.39 1.69 12.16
C GLN A 284 -14.41 1.37 11.05
N LYS A 285 -14.81 2.36 10.24
CA LYS A 285 -15.71 2.20 9.08
C LYS A 285 -15.05 1.28 8.05
N VAL A 286 -13.81 1.58 7.66
CA VAL A 286 -13.05 0.85 6.64
C VAL A 286 -12.73 -0.57 7.11
N LEU A 287 -12.44 -0.73 8.40
CA LEU A 287 -12.10 -2.02 8.99
C LEU A 287 -13.23 -3.08 8.91
N MET A 288 -14.47 -2.70 8.59
CA MET A 288 -15.67 -3.57 8.45
C MET A 288 -15.65 -4.85 9.31
N LYS A 289 -16.37 -4.86 10.45
CA LYS A 289 -16.49 -6.01 11.37
C LYS A 289 -16.98 -7.33 10.75
N LYS A 290 -17.44 -7.33 9.50
CA LYS A 290 -17.70 -8.53 8.69
C LYS A 290 -16.54 -8.68 7.70
N LEU A 291 -15.43 -9.25 8.16
CA LEU A 291 -14.30 -9.66 7.30
C LEU A 291 -14.71 -10.88 6.46
N PRO A 292 -14.47 -10.86 5.14
CA PRO A 292 -14.06 -12.11 4.49
C PRO A 292 -12.69 -12.02 3.81
N MET A 293 -12.00 -10.88 3.83
CA MET A 293 -10.76 -10.73 3.04
C MET A 293 -9.70 -9.88 3.75
N LEU A 294 -9.09 -10.40 4.80
CA LEU A 294 -7.63 -10.28 4.91
C LEU A 294 -7.04 -11.52 4.21
N PHE A 295 -5.76 -11.53 3.84
CA PHE A 295 -5.06 -12.72 3.28
C PHE A 295 -4.99 -13.93 4.25
N PHE A 296 -5.89 -14.00 5.22
CA PHE A 296 -6.21 -15.12 6.08
C PHE A 296 -7.62 -15.58 5.69
N GLY A 297 -7.73 -16.78 5.13
CA GLY A 297 -9.04 -17.32 4.79
C GLY A 297 -9.91 -17.46 6.03
N GLY A 298 -11.09 -16.87 6.00
CA GLY A 298 -12.13 -17.10 7.00
C GLY A 298 -12.87 -18.41 6.75
N ARG A 299 -13.65 -18.88 7.72
CA ARG A 299 -14.50 -20.08 7.58
C ARG A 299 -15.34 -20.01 6.30
N ASN A 300 -15.31 -21.06 5.49
CA ASN A 300 -15.89 -21.22 4.16
C ASN A 300 -15.23 -20.46 2.99
N SER A 301 -14.15 -19.70 3.22
CA SER A 301 -13.36 -19.16 2.11
C SER A 301 -12.60 -20.28 1.41
N HIS A 302 -12.46 -20.19 0.09
CA HIS A 302 -11.79 -21.20 -0.72
C HIS A 302 -10.96 -20.60 -1.85
N THR A 303 -9.96 -21.35 -2.30
CA THR A 303 -9.16 -21.01 -3.48
C THR A 303 -9.84 -21.54 -4.74
N PHE A 304 -9.71 -20.83 -5.86
CA PHE A 304 -10.07 -21.41 -7.16
C PHE A 304 -9.17 -22.63 -7.46
N MET A 305 -9.73 -23.63 -8.12
CA MET A 305 -9.00 -24.86 -8.41
C MET A 305 -8.07 -24.67 -9.61
N HIS A 306 -6.79 -24.96 -9.39
CA HIS A 306 -5.75 -24.88 -10.39
C HIS A 306 -4.69 -25.96 -10.15
N TYR A 307 -3.78 -26.11 -11.09
CA TYR A 307 -2.51 -26.80 -10.89
C TYR A 307 -1.37 -25.85 -11.23
N ASP A 308 -0.19 -26.10 -10.65
CA ASP A 308 0.96 -25.21 -10.81
C ASP A 308 1.46 -25.18 -12.26
N ILE A 309 1.77 -23.98 -12.76
CA ILE A 309 2.17 -23.73 -14.15
C ILE A 309 3.52 -24.40 -14.44
N ASP A 310 4.38 -24.50 -13.42
CA ASP A 310 5.72 -25.04 -13.54
C ASP A 310 5.77 -26.57 -13.43
N LEU A 311 4.61 -27.25 -13.29
CA LEU A 311 4.52 -28.68 -13.01
C LEU A 311 5.46 -29.10 -11.86
N ALA A 312 5.57 -28.26 -10.84
CA ALA A 312 6.40 -28.54 -9.68
C ALA A 312 5.63 -29.35 -8.63
N ASN A 313 6.36 -30.10 -7.82
CA ASN A 313 5.83 -30.70 -6.61
C ASN A 313 5.72 -29.60 -5.53
N ILE A 314 4.56 -29.51 -4.86
CA ILE A 314 4.28 -28.46 -3.88
C ILE A 314 4.27 -29.04 -2.46
N PHE A 315 4.94 -28.36 -1.52
CA PHE A 315 4.73 -28.57 -0.09
C PHE A 315 3.86 -27.44 0.48
N HIS A 316 2.60 -27.74 0.79
CA HIS A 316 1.69 -26.80 1.43
C HIS A 316 1.76 -26.92 2.95
N PHE A 317 2.35 -25.91 3.60
CA PHE A 317 2.38 -25.79 5.06
C PHE A 317 1.16 -25.03 5.55
N HIS A 318 0.35 -25.64 6.43
CA HIS A 318 -0.84 -24.99 6.95
C HIS A 318 -0.57 -24.34 8.31
N PHE A 319 -0.77 -23.01 8.37
CA PHE A 319 -0.34 -22.19 9.49
C PHE A 319 -1.44 -21.83 10.50
N ALA A 320 -2.73 -21.84 10.14
CA ALA A 320 -3.78 -21.42 11.09
C ALA A 320 -5.18 -21.89 10.68
N GLY A 321 -6.03 -22.20 11.66
CA GLY A 321 -7.39 -22.68 11.44
C GLY A 321 -7.46 -24.13 10.95
N LYS A 322 -8.65 -24.58 10.55
CA LYS A 322 -8.85 -25.87 9.88
C LYS A 322 -9.09 -25.63 8.40
N LYS A 323 -8.46 -26.42 7.54
CA LYS A 323 -8.59 -26.29 6.08
C LYS A 323 -8.77 -27.65 5.45
N GLN A 324 -9.78 -27.80 4.61
CA GLN A 324 -9.92 -28.94 3.72
C GLN A 324 -9.12 -28.69 2.44
N CYS A 325 -8.30 -29.66 2.08
CA CYS A 325 -7.58 -29.76 0.82
C CYS A 325 -8.21 -30.89 0.00
N ILE A 326 -8.60 -30.59 -1.24
CA ILE A 326 -9.07 -31.58 -2.21
C ILE A 326 -8.10 -31.59 -3.39
N LEU A 327 -7.52 -32.76 -3.66
CA LEU A 327 -6.54 -32.97 -4.73
C LEU A 327 -7.10 -33.91 -5.79
N PHE A 328 -7.09 -33.51 -7.06
CA PHE A 328 -7.45 -34.37 -8.18
C PHE A 328 -6.22 -34.68 -9.04
N PRO A 329 -5.93 -35.96 -9.35
CA PRO A 329 -4.86 -36.30 -10.28
C PRO A 329 -5.22 -35.86 -11.70
N GLN A 330 -4.22 -35.72 -12.57
CA GLN A 330 -4.43 -35.31 -13.96
C GLN A 330 -5.42 -36.21 -14.73
N SER A 331 -5.51 -37.49 -14.37
CA SER A 331 -6.48 -38.43 -14.98
C SER A 331 -7.93 -37.99 -14.83
N GLU A 332 -8.23 -37.19 -13.81
CA GLU A 332 -9.57 -36.66 -13.52
C GLU A 332 -9.89 -35.39 -14.32
N THR A 333 -8.91 -34.79 -15.02
CA THR A 333 -9.08 -33.53 -15.77
C THR A 333 -10.27 -33.57 -16.72
N LYS A 334 -10.55 -34.73 -17.33
CA LYS A 334 -11.71 -34.93 -18.24
C LYS A 334 -13.07 -34.72 -17.57
N HIS A 335 -13.11 -34.78 -16.24
CA HIS A 335 -14.29 -34.57 -15.41
C HIS A 335 -14.33 -33.17 -14.79
N LEU A 336 -13.23 -32.40 -14.88
CA LEU A 336 -13.12 -31.05 -14.35
C LEU A 336 -13.48 -30.02 -15.43
N TYR A 337 -14.30 -29.04 -15.09
CA TYR A 337 -14.72 -27.97 -15.99
C TYR A 337 -13.60 -26.94 -16.18
N LYS A 338 -12.63 -27.29 -17.03
CA LYS A 338 -11.44 -26.49 -17.35
C LYS A 338 -11.77 -25.31 -18.28
N ILE A 339 -11.13 -24.17 -18.05
CA ILE A 339 -11.20 -23.05 -19.01
C ILE A 339 -10.33 -23.40 -20.23
N PRO A 340 -10.84 -23.32 -21.47
CA PRO A 340 -10.06 -23.63 -22.66
C PRO A 340 -8.72 -22.89 -22.69
N HIS A 341 -7.64 -23.62 -22.99
CA HIS A 341 -6.26 -23.09 -23.06
C HIS A 341 -5.69 -22.50 -21.75
N SER A 342 -6.35 -22.67 -20.60
CA SER A 342 -5.84 -22.23 -19.29
C SER A 342 -5.46 -23.42 -18.40
N LEU A 343 -4.72 -23.21 -17.31
CA LEU A 343 -4.37 -24.24 -16.30
C LEU A 343 -5.27 -24.16 -15.06
N ILE A 344 -6.44 -23.53 -15.19
CA ILE A 344 -7.43 -23.36 -14.12
C ILE A 344 -8.78 -23.95 -14.51
N THR A 345 -9.58 -24.33 -13.50
CA THR A 345 -11.00 -24.64 -13.69
C THR A 345 -11.83 -23.38 -13.61
N ARG A 346 -13.13 -23.50 -13.93
CA ARG A 346 -14.09 -22.43 -13.66
C ARG A 346 -14.07 -22.02 -12.18
N GLU A 347 -14.00 -20.71 -11.94
CA GLU A 347 -13.90 -20.12 -10.61
C GLU A 347 -15.23 -20.16 -9.83
N ASP A 348 -16.37 -20.29 -10.52
CA ASP A 348 -17.70 -20.33 -9.91
C ASP A 348 -18.12 -21.72 -9.39
N ILE A 349 -17.17 -22.63 -9.22
CA ILE A 349 -17.38 -24.00 -8.72
C ILE A 349 -16.79 -24.11 -7.30
N ASP A 350 -17.64 -24.37 -6.30
CA ASP A 350 -17.19 -24.87 -5.00
C ASP A 350 -16.95 -26.38 -5.11
N PHE A 351 -15.70 -26.82 -5.11
CA PHE A 351 -15.37 -28.24 -5.25
C PHE A 351 -15.55 -29.05 -3.96
N SER A 352 -15.77 -28.38 -2.83
CA SER A 352 -16.13 -29.05 -1.57
C SER A 352 -17.63 -29.37 -1.47
N ASP A 353 -18.47 -28.63 -2.20
CA ASP A 353 -19.92 -28.83 -2.28
C ASP A 353 -20.44 -28.43 -3.68
N PRO A 354 -20.10 -29.22 -4.73
CA PRO A 354 -20.40 -28.83 -6.09
C PRO A 354 -21.89 -28.99 -6.44
N ASP A 355 -22.47 -28.00 -7.12
CA ASP A 355 -23.80 -28.13 -7.73
C ASP A 355 -23.74 -29.10 -8.92
N LEU A 356 -24.05 -30.37 -8.66
CA LEU A 356 -24.02 -31.44 -9.64
C LEU A 356 -25.12 -31.35 -10.71
N SER A 357 -26.15 -30.51 -10.50
CA SER A 357 -27.15 -30.24 -11.52
C SER A 357 -26.62 -29.30 -12.59
N LYS A 358 -25.81 -28.32 -12.16
CA LYS A 358 -25.11 -27.37 -13.03
C LYS A 358 -23.84 -27.97 -13.64
N TRP A 359 -23.16 -28.85 -12.91
CA TRP A 359 -21.85 -29.43 -13.26
C TRP A 359 -21.83 -30.97 -13.24
N PRO A 360 -22.64 -31.65 -14.09
CA PRO A 360 -22.85 -33.10 -14.00
C PRO A 360 -21.58 -33.94 -14.17
N ALA A 361 -20.56 -33.47 -14.90
CA ALA A 361 -19.31 -34.24 -15.07
C ALA A 361 -18.54 -34.44 -13.75
N LEU A 362 -18.73 -33.56 -12.76
CA LEU A 362 -18.08 -33.66 -11.45
C LEU A 362 -18.53 -34.88 -10.65
N GLN A 363 -19.69 -35.47 -10.98
CA GLN A 363 -20.14 -36.74 -10.37
C GLN A 363 -19.16 -37.90 -10.57
N HIS A 364 -18.30 -37.78 -11.59
CA HIS A 364 -17.32 -38.80 -11.95
C HIS A 364 -15.89 -38.45 -11.50
N ALA A 365 -15.67 -37.23 -10.99
CA ALA A 365 -14.36 -36.79 -10.53
C ALA A 365 -14.02 -37.39 -9.17
N LYS A 366 -12.85 -38.01 -9.03
CA LYS A 366 -12.39 -38.63 -7.78
C LYS A 366 -11.18 -37.89 -7.21
N GLY A 367 -11.44 -37.10 -6.16
CA GLY A 367 -10.41 -36.34 -5.44
C GLY A 367 -9.99 -37.01 -4.14
N TYR A 368 -8.75 -36.78 -3.74
CA TYR A 368 -8.24 -37.07 -2.40
C TYR A 368 -8.56 -35.90 -1.48
N ILE A 369 -9.17 -36.16 -0.33
CA ILE A 369 -9.55 -35.12 0.63
C ILE A 369 -8.69 -35.27 1.88
N ALA A 370 -8.10 -34.16 2.33
CA ALA A 370 -7.37 -34.07 3.58
C ALA A 370 -7.85 -32.86 4.38
N GLU A 371 -7.97 -33.00 5.69
CA GLU A 371 -8.17 -31.85 6.59
C GLU A 371 -6.83 -31.50 7.24
N LEU A 372 -6.49 -30.22 7.20
CA LEU A 372 -5.23 -29.67 7.66
C LEU A 372 -5.48 -28.81 8.90
N GLU A 373 -4.73 -29.13 9.94
CA GLU A 373 -4.60 -28.33 11.16
C GLU A 373 -3.22 -27.64 11.20
N HIS A 374 -3.04 -26.75 12.18
CA HIS A 374 -1.79 -26.01 12.35
C HIS A 374 -0.57 -26.95 12.36
N GLY A 375 0.43 -26.65 11.53
CA GLY A 375 1.66 -27.42 11.42
C GLY A 375 1.55 -28.65 10.51
N ASN A 376 0.37 -28.98 9.97
CA ASN A 376 0.27 -30.01 8.95
C ASN A 376 0.90 -29.57 7.64
N VAL A 377 1.46 -30.53 6.92
CA VAL A 377 2.09 -30.34 5.62
C VAL A 377 1.46 -31.30 4.63
N VAL A 378 1.00 -30.79 3.50
CA VAL A 378 0.57 -31.62 2.37
C VAL A 378 1.60 -31.55 1.27
N TYR A 379 2.06 -32.72 0.86
CA TYR A 379 2.79 -32.86 -0.39
C TYR A 379 1.78 -33.05 -1.54
N ILE A 380 1.80 -32.14 -2.50
CA ILE A 380 0.97 -32.18 -3.70
C ILE A 380 1.91 -32.52 -4.85
N PRO A 381 1.79 -33.72 -5.46
CA PRO A 381 2.63 -34.08 -6.58
C PRO A 381 2.39 -33.16 -7.78
N GLU A 382 3.39 -33.05 -8.65
CA GLU A 382 3.28 -32.27 -9.87
C GLU A 382 2.02 -32.59 -10.68
N GLY A 383 1.39 -31.54 -11.19
CA GLY A 383 0.24 -31.68 -12.07
C GLY A 383 -1.08 -32.05 -11.39
N TYR A 384 -1.12 -32.17 -10.06
CA TYR A 384 -2.39 -32.34 -9.35
C TYR A 384 -3.16 -31.02 -9.29
N TRP A 385 -4.45 -31.10 -9.59
CA TRP A 385 -5.39 -30.02 -9.32
C TRP A 385 -5.60 -29.94 -7.82
N HIS A 386 -5.61 -28.75 -7.25
CA HIS A 386 -5.84 -28.57 -5.83
C HIS A 386 -6.88 -27.48 -5.56
N HIS A 387 -7.74 -27.76 -4.59
CA HIS A 387 -8.72 -26.83 -4.04
C HIS A 387 -8.62 -26.83 -2.53
N MET A 388 -8.63 -25.65 -1.95
CA MET A 388 -8.44 -25.44 -0.52
C MET A 388 -9.63 -24.66 0.01
N LYS A 389 -10.27 -25.12 1.08
CA LYS A 389 -11.36 -24.43 1.76
C LYS A 389 -11.11 -24.38 3.26
N TYR A 390 -11.22 -23.22 3.88
CA TYR A 390 -11.19 -23.12 5.34
C TYR A 390 -12.52 -23.63 5.93
N LEU A 391 -12.44 -24.51 6.94
CA LEU A 391 -13.58 -25.21 7.56
C LEU A 391 -14.22 -24.46 8.73
#